data_AF-A0A6P7GYK1-F1
#
_entry.id   AF-A0A6P7GYK1-F1
#
_cell.length_a   1.000
_cell.length_b   1.000
_cell.length_c   1.000
_cell.angle_alpha   90.00
_cell.angle_beta   90.00
_cell.angle_gamma   90.00
#
_symmetry.space_group_name_H-M   'P 1'
#
loop_
_entity.id
_entity.type
_entity.pdbx_description
1 polymer ?
#
loop_
_entity_poly.entity_id
_entity_poly.type
_entity_poly.pdbx_seq_one_letter_code
_entity_poly.pdbx_strand_id
1 'polypeptide(L)'
;MDLFADFKEEMSGDNYKIRYGTKIQRTGKIFSYTFWRTECEGEVFWSVQGNNYDGSAFIITQYFGPEEEAKRYQQEITLHHPEEKKIKMIYYASCVNGMNCINISRTIVNHFKDKQNVLHFEYRIVKLKRRPYPHRML
;
A
#
# COMPACT_ATOMS: atom_id res chain seq x y z
N MET A 1 6.11 30.36 -24.06
CA MET A 1 5.15 29.97 -23.01
C MET A 1 5.61 28.63 -22.49
N ASP A 2 6.32 28.63 -21.36
CA ASP A 2 6.75 27.42 -20.67
C ASP A 2 5.53 26.75 -20.06
N LEU A 3 5.10 25.62 -20.65
CA LEU A 3 3.98 24.81 -20.18
C LEU A 3 4.27 24.06 -18.85
N PHE A 4 5.41 24.35 -18.22
CA PHE A 4 5.91 23.67 -17.02
C PHE A 4 6.18 24.62 -15.84
N ALA A 5 5.91 25.92 -15.98
CA ALA A 5 6.30 26.91 -14.98
C ALA A 5 5.34 27.06 -13.78
N ASP A 6 4.14 26.48 -13.81
CA ASP A 6 3.13 26.68 -12.76
C ASP A 6 2.58 25.38 -12.13
N PHE A 7 3.38 24.32 -12.10
CA PHE A 7 3.09 23.17 -11.22
C PHE A 7 3.58 23.48 -9.79
N LYS A 8 2.93 24.46 -9.13
CA LYS A 8 3.01 24.60 -7.67
C LYS A 8 2.19 23.49 -7.05
N GLU A 9 2.80 22.32 -6.98
CA GLU A 9 2.33 21.17 -6.19
C GLU A 9 2.41 21.52 -4.70
N GLU A 10 1.39 22.23 -4.19
CA GLU A 10 0.90 21.96 -2.85
C GLU A 10 0.26 20.57 -2.88
N MET A 11 1.11 19.53 -2.90
CA MET A 11 0.67 18.15 -2.82
C MET A 11 0.02 17.95 -1.45
N SER A 12 -1.31 17.83 -1.51
CA SER A 12 -2.23 17.35 -0.49
C SER A 12 -1.67 16.16 0.32
N GLY A 13 -2.24 15.91 1.51
CA GLY A 13 -1.79 14.94 2.54
C GLY A 13 -1.69 13.45 2.16
N ASP A 14 -1.59 13.14 0.87
CA ASP A 14 -1.38 11.82 0.27
C ASP A 14 0.07 11.60 -0.21
N ASN A 15 1.00 12.49 0.13
CA ASN A 15 2.44 12.31 -0.05
C ASN A 15 3.15 12.09 1.28
N TYR A 16 3.78 10.94 1.45
CA TYR A 16 4.45 10.54 2.68
C TYR A 16 5.96 10.49 2.50
N LYS A 17 6.72 11.22 3.32
CA LYS A 17 8.17 11.07 3.46
C LYS A 17 8.45 10.39 4.80
N ILE A 18 8.74 9.10 4.79
CA ILE A 18 8.79 8.27 5.99
C ILE A 18 9.99 7.31 5.98
N ARG A 19 10.23 6.61 7.09
CA ARG A 19 11.20 5.50 7.15
C ARG A 19 10.51 4.17 6.86
N TYR A 20 11.27 3.17 6.43
CA TYR A 20 10.74 1.81 6.30
C TYR A 20 10.15 1.31 7.61
N GLY A 21 9.03 0.60 7.52
CA GLY A 21 8.33 0.07 8.67
C GLY A 21 7.42 1.10 9.38
N THR A 22 7.42 2.38 8.97
CA THR A 22 6.50 3.38 9.50
C THR A 22 5.07 3.04 9.04
N LYS A 23 4.12 3.09 9.98
CA LYS A 23 2.70 2.87 9.69
C LYS A 23 2.03 4.17 9.29
N ILE A 24 1.27 4.12 8.21
CA ILE A 24 0.44 5.22 7.73
C ILE A 24 -1.01 4.77 7.85
N GLN A 25 -1.83 5.49 8.63
CA GLN A 25 -3.26 5.22 8.67
C GLN A 25 -3.93 5.81 7.42
N ARG A 26 -4.73 5.00 6.74
CA ARG A 26 -5.45 5.36 5.53
C ARG A 26 -6.92 5.00 5.64
N THR A 27 -7.70 5.73 4.88
CA THR A 27 -9.14 5.53 4.78
C THR A 27 -9.45 5.26 3.31
N GLY A 28 -9.74 4.00 3.00
CA GLY A 28 -10.27 3.63 1.69
C GLY A 28 -11.78 3.88 1.70
N LYS A 29 -12.25 4.75 0.82
CA LYS A 29 -13.70 4.89 0.61
C LYS A 29 -14.15 3.76 -0.30
N ILE A 30 -15.13 2.99 0.15
CA ILE A 30 -15.77 1.99 -0.69
C ILE A 30 -16.45 2.75 -1.83
N PHE A 31 -16.16 2.41 -3.09
CA PHE A 31 -16.59 3.08 -4.34
C PHE A 31 -15.76 4.28 -4.83
N SER A 32 -14.56 4.54 -4.31
CA SER A 32 -13.63 5.51 -4.94
C SER A 32 -12.21 5.00 -5.05
N TYR A 33 -11.45 5.59 -5.98
CA TYR A 33 -10.01 5.39 -6.06
C TYR A 33 -9.30 6.33 -5.11
N THR A 34 -8.30 5.81 -4.40
CA THR A 34 -7.44 6.59 -3.52
C THR A 34 -6.00 6.40 -3.95
N PHE A 35 -5.28 7.47 -4.25
CA PHE A 35 -3.89 7.45 -4.67
C PHE A 35 -3.00 8.05 -3.58
N TRP A 36 -1.78 7.54 -3.44
CA TRP A 36 -0.77 8.16 -2.58
C TRP A 36 0.65 7.83 -3.04
N ARG A 37 1.59 8.72 -2.73
CA ARG A 37 3.02 8.53 -2.95
C ARG A 37 3.71 8.33 -1.61
N THR A 38 4.61 7.35 -1.55
CA THR A 38 5.46 7.10 -0.39
C THR A 38 6.93 7.19 -0.81
N GLU A 39 7.69 8.01 -0.11
CA GLU A 39 9.13 8.15 -0.27
C GLU A 39 9.81 7.65 1.02
N CYS A 40 10.63 6.61 0.89
CA CYS A 40 11.33 5.95 1.98
C CYS A 40 12.84 5.89 1.70
N GLU A 41 13.65 6.66 2.43
CA GLU A 41 15.12 6.60 2.34
C GLU A 41 15.66 6.72 0.90
N GLY A 42 15.04 7.58 0.08
CA GLY A 42 15.41 7.80 -1.33
C GLY A 42 14.66 6.91 -2.33
N GLU A 43 13.92 5.91 -1.85
CA GLU A 43 13.12 5.02 -2.69
C GLU A 43 11.68 5.53 -2.82
N VAL A 44 11.09 5.40 -4.01
CA VAL A 44 9.76 5.94 -4.31
C VAL A 44 8.77 4.83 -4.65
N PHE A 45 7.59 4.91 -4.04
CA PHE A 45 6.47 4.01 -4.24
C PHE A 45 5.21 4.82 -4.56
N TRP A 46 4.43 4.39 -5.53
CA TRP A 46 3.06 4.89 -5.73
C TRP A 46 2.09 3.78 -5.44
N SER A 47 1.03 4.12 -4.74
CA SER A 47 0.01 3.16 -4.38
C SER A 47 -1.36 3.68 -4.76
N VAL A 48 -2.21 2.74 -5.14
CA VAL A 48 -3.61 2.98 -5.45
C VAL A 48 -4.46 1.93 -4.73
N GLN A 49 -5.54 2.40 -4.12
CA GLN A 49 -6.64 1.56 -3.65
C GLN A 49 -7.84 1.76 -4.55
N GLY A 50 -8.52 0.67 -4.89
CA GLY A 50 -9.76 0.68 -5.65
C GLY A 50 -10.66 -0.50 -5.28
N ASN A 51 -11.80 -0.60 -5.96
CA ASN A 51 -12.78 -1.65 -5.76
C ASN A 51 -13.15 -2.30 -7.10
N ASN A 52 -13.50 -3.59 -7.03
CA ASN A 52 -14.06 -4.33 -8.15
C ASN A 52 -15.60 -4.30 -8.11
N TYR A 53 -16.23 -4.59 -9.25
CA TYR A 53 -17.70 -4.63 -9.39
C TYR A 53 -18.38 -5.64 -8.45
N ASP A 54 -17.68 -6.70 -8.05
CA ASP A 54 -18.18 -7.71 -7.12
C ASP A 54 -18.18 -7.24 -5.65
N GLY A 55 -17.67 -6.04 -5.36
CA GLY A 55 -17.54 -5.46 -4.02
C GLY A 55 -16.27 -5.88 -3.27
N SER A 56 -15.34 -6.59 -3.92
CA SER A 56 -13.99 -6.76 -3.41
C SER A 56 -13.17 -5.47 -3.55
N ALA A 57 -12.14 -5.32 -2.73
CA ALA A 57 -11.21 -4.19 -2.79
C ALA A 57 -9.81 -4.66 -3.20
N PHE A 58 -9.05 -3.80 -3.85
CA PHE A 58 -7.66 -4.06 -4.17
C PHE A 58 -6.77 -2.89 -3.78
N ILE A 59 -5.52 -3.20 -3.46
CA ILE A 59 -4.47 -2.22 -3.23
C ILE A 59 -3.25 -2.64 -4.03
N ILE A 60 -2.80 -1.77 -4.92
CA ILE A 60 -1.61 -1.97 -5.75
C ILE A 60 -0.54 -0.98 -5.31
N THR A 61 0.70 -1.44 -5.22
CA THR A 61 1.85 -0.59 -4.91
C THR A 61 2.97 -0.78 -5.93
N GLN A 62 3.20 0.21 -6.76
CA GLN A 62 4.28 0.23 -7.73
C GLN A 62 5.54 0.84 -7.12
N TYR A 63 6.66 0.14 -7.23
CA TYR A 63 7.98 0.66 -6.90
C TYR A 63 8.62 1.28 -8.16
N PHE A 64 9.26 2.44 -8.00
CA PHE A 64 9.83 3.25 -9.09
C PHE A 64 11.36 3.23 -9.15
N GLY A 65 12.02 2.36 -8.40
CA GLY A 65 13.47 2.15 -8.49
C GLY A 65 13.84 0.95 -9.38
N PRO A 66 15.10 0.47 -9.30
CA PRO A 66 15.58 -0.65 -10.11
C PRO A 66 14.79 -1.95 -9.88
N GLU A 67 14.36 -2.61 -10.94
CA GLU A 67 13.47 -3.79 -10.86
C GLU A 67 14.03 -4.91 -9.99
N GLU A 68 15.35 -5.13 -10.03
CA GLU A 68 16.05 -6.13 -9.23
C GLU A 68 15.94 -5.90 -7.71
N GLU A 69 15.71 -4.67 -7.30
CA GLU A 69 15.57 -4.25 -5.91
C GLU A 69 14.12 -4.39 -5.41
N ALA A 70 13.13 -4.45 -6.31
CA ALA A 70 11.71 -4.53 -5.98
C ALA A 70 11.37 -5.71 -5.04
N LYS A 71 12.07 -6.85 -5.22
CA LYS A 71 11.93 -8.06 -4.39
C LYS A 71 12.33 -7.87 -2.93
N ARG A 72 13.02 -6.78 -2.60
CA ARG A 72 13.41 -6.43 -1.24
C ARG A 72 12.34 -5.63 -0.52
N TYR A 73 11.28 -5.23 -1.21
CA TYR A 73 10.22 -4.41 -0.63
C TYR A 73 8.91 -5.19 -0.61
N GLN A 74 8.18 -5.03 0.48
CA GLN A 74 6.88 -5.64 0.69
C GLN A 74 5.91 -4.56 1.17
N GLN A 75 4.74 -4.49 0.57
CA GLN A 75 3.63 -3.72 1.12
C GLN A 75 2.89 -4.58 2.15
N GLU A 76 2.43 -3.93 3.20
CA GLU A 76 1.64 -4.52 4.26
C GLU A 76 0.40 -3.67 4.51
N ILE A 77 -0.75 -4.34 4.59
CA ILE A 77 -2.04 -3.72 4.90
C ILE A 77 -2.58 -4.39 6.15
N THR A 78 -2.89 -3.59 7.18
CA THR A 78 -3.58 -4.08 8.37
C THR A 78 -4.98 -3.49 8.41
N LEU A 79 -5.99 -4.37 8.37
CA LEU A 79 -7.38 -4.03 8.65
C LEU A 79 -7.64 -4.21 10.14
N HIS A 80 -8.29 -3.23 10.77
CA HIS A 80 -8.75 -3.34 12.15
C HIS A 80 -10.26 -3.37 12.16
N HIS A 81 -10.85 -4.27 12.95
CA HIS A 81 -12.28 -4.31 13.08
C HIS A 81 -12.78 -2.98 13.71
N PRO A 82 -13.85 -2.36 13.18
CA PRO A 82 -14.28 -1.02 13.59
C PRO A 82 -14.69 -0.94 15.07
N GLU A 83 -15.29 -2.00 15.62
CA GLU A 83 -15.73 -2.07 17.02
C GLU A 83 -14.79 -2.91 17.89
N GLU A 84 -14.46 -4.13 17.47
CA GLU A 84 -13.57 -5.06 18.19
C GLU A 84 -12.08 -4.85 17.94
N LYS A 85 -11.43 -3.95 18.69
CA LYS A 85 -10.00 -3.59 18.53
C LYS A 85 -8.99 -4.75 18.57
N LYS A 86 -9.35 -5.93 19.08
CA LYS A 86 -8.48 -7.12 19.11
C LYS A 86 -8.46 -7.87 17.79
N ILE A 87 -9.50 -7.73 16.96
CA ILE A 87 -9.62 -8.39 15.68
C ILE A 87 -8.94 -7.53 14.62
N LYS A 88 -7.90 -8.10 14.01
CA LYS A 88 -7.18 -7.50 12.88
C LYS A 88 -6.83 -8.54 11.85
N MET A 89 -6.77 -8.12 10.59
CA MET A 89 -6.32 -8.96 9.49
C MET A 89 -5.16 -8.27 8.78
N ILE A 90 -4.10 -9.02 8.49
CA ILE A 90 -2.90 -8.47 7.87
C ILE A 90 -2.66 -9.15 6.53
N TYR A 91 -2.49 -8.33 5.51
CA TYR A 91 -2.15 -8.73 4.16
C TYR A 91 -0.75 -8.28 3.81
N TYR A 92 -0.13 -9.04 2.92
CA TYR A 92 1.21 -8.75 2.43
C TYR A 92 1.30 -9.03 0.94
N ALA A 93 2.03 -8.18 0.22
CA ALA A 93 2.38 -8.42 -1.17
C ALA A 93 3.79 -7.88 -1.47
N SER A 94 4.52 -8.56 -2.35
CA SER A 94 5.83 -8.09 -2.82
C SER A 94 5.65 -6.83 -3.66
N CYS A 95 6.57 -5.87 -3.63
CA CYS A 95 6.51 -4.72 -4.54
C CYS A 95 7.02 -5.03 -5.97
N VAL A 96 7.31 -6.30 -6.28
CA VAL A 96 7.65 -6.77 -7.63
C VAL A 96 6.44 -6.63 -8.55
N ASN A 97 6.67 -6.14 -9.76
CA ASN A 97 5.63 -5.97 -10.76
C ASN A 97 4.88 -7.30 -11.03
N GLY A 98 3.55 -7.25 -11.09
CA GLY A 98 2.69 -8.44 -11.20
C GLY A 98 2.44 -9.21 -9.90
N MET A 99 3.23 -8.95 -8.85
CA MET A 99 3.04 -9.53 -7.50
C MET A 99 2.63 -8.47 -6.46
N ASN A 100 2.43 -7.24 -6.91
CA ASN A 100 2.26 -6.04 -6.10
C ASN A 100 0.81 -5.64 -5.88
N CYS A 101 -0.10 -6.61 -5.91
CA CYS A 101 -1.52 -6.41 -5.64
C CYS A 101 -1.95 -7.21 -4.42
N ILE A 102 -2.63 -6.54 -3.50
CA ILE A 102 -3.40 -7.16 -2.42
C ILE A 102 -4.87 -7.11 -2.83
N ASN A 103 -5.52 -8.28 -2.88
CA ASN A 103 -6.96 -8.40 -3.08
C ASN A 103 -7.64 -8.76 -1.76
N ILE A 104 -8.69 -8.02 -1.41
CA ILE A 104 -9.48 -8.17 -0.20
C ILE A 104 -10.89 -8.56 -0.63
N SER A 105 -11.31 -9.78 -0.30
CA SER A 105 -12.61 -10.29 -0.75
C SER A 105 -13.77 -9.48 -0.18
N ARG A 106 -14.91 -9.48 -0.89
CA ARG A 106 -16.14 -8.81 -0.47
C ARG A 106 -16.54 -9.16 0.96
N THR A 107 -16.38 -10.42 1.36
CA THR A 107 -16.70 -10.89 2.72
C THR A 107 -15.85 -10.18 3.77
N ILE A 108 -14.55 -10.03 3.52
CA ILE A 108 -13.65 -9.31 4.43
C ILE A 108 -13.96 -7.81 4.43
N VAL A 109 -14.19 -7.21 3.25
CA VAL A 109 -14.59 -5.79 3.16
C VAL A 109 -15.84 -5.53 3.99
N ASN A 110 -16.87 -6.38 3.87
CA ASN A 110 -18.11 -6.25 4.63
C ASN A 110 -17.92 -6.45 6.14
N HIS A 111 -16.96 -7.27 6.56
CA HIS A 111 -16.68 -7.52 7.97
C HIS A 111 -15.88 -6.38 8.62
N PHE A 112 -14.99 -5.72 7.87
CA PHE A 112 -14.07 -4.70 8.39
C PHE A 112 -14.48 -3.25 8.10
N LYS A 113 -15.54 -3.01 7.32
CA LYS A 113 -16.06 -1.66 7.08
C LYS A 113 -16.84 -1.13 8.28
N ASP A 114 -16.84 0.19 8.44
CA ASP A 114 -17.64 0.86 9.46
C ASP A 114 -19.11 1.04 9.05
N LYS A 115 -19.90 1.69 9.91
CA LYS A 115 -21.34 1.98 9.68
C LYS A 115 -21.56 2.97 8.55
N GLN A 116 -20.53 3.73 8.18
CA GLN A 116 -20.50 4.70 7.09
C GLN A 116 -20.05 4.06 5.77
N ASN A 117 -19.85 2.74 5.74
CA ASN A 117 -19.42 2.00 4.57
C ASN A 117 -18.00 2.42 4.12
N VAL A 118 -17.14 2.70 5.09
CA VAL A 118 -15.74 3.11 4.89
C VAL A 118 -14.81 2.01 5.41
N LEU A 119 -13.75 1.72 4.67
CA LEU A 119 -12.75 0.73 5.03
C LEU A 119 -11.48 1.43 5.52
N HIS A 120 -11.25 1.41 6.83
CA HIS A 120 -10.02 1.93 7.43
C HIS A 120 -8.92 0.87 7.43
N PHE A 121 -7.71 1.26 7.06
CA PHE A 121 -6.56 0.36 7.04
C PHE A 121 -5.26 1.08 7.38
N GLU A 122 -4.32 0.36 7.97
CA GLU A 122 -2.93 0.81 8.07
C GLU A 122 -2.15 0.31 6.86
N TYR A 123 -1.39 1.19 6.23
CA TYR A 123 -0.47 0.89 5.15
C TYR A 123 0.98 1.01 5.64
N ARG A 124 1.83 0.11 5.18
CA ARG A 124 3.27 0.13 5.48
C ARG A 124 4.07 -0.46 4.33
N ILE A 125 5.24 0.13 4.08
CA ILE A 125 6.30 -0.48 3.27
C ILE A 125 7.38 -1.04 4.18
N VAL A 126 7.71 -2.31 3.97
CA VAL A 126 8.74 -3.04 4.71
C VAL A 126 9.88 -3.38 3.77
N LYS A 127 11.12 -3.11 4.20
CA LYS A 127 12.34 -3.59 3.54
C LYS A 127 12.72 -4.94 4.14
N LEU A 128 12.66 -5.99 3.33
CA LEU A 128 13.05 -7.34 3.70
C LEU A 128 14.56 -7.40 3.88
N LYS A 129 15.01 -7.96 5.00
CA LYS A 129 16.43 -8.30 5.20
C LYS A 129 16.83 -9.31 4.12
N ARG A 130 17.98 -9.12 3.46
CA ARG A 130 18.55 -10.12 2.55
C ARG A 130 18.55 -11.47 3.28
N ARG A 131 17.82 -12.47 2.76
CA ARG A 131 18.17 -13.85 3.12
C ARG A 131 19.59 -14.05 2.58
N PRO A 132 20.57 -14.46 3.39
CA PRO A 132 21.83 -14.91 2.83
C PRO A 132 21.48 -16.01 1.83
N TYR A 133 21.81 -15.80 0.56
CA TYR A 133 21.73 -16.88 -0.42
C TYR A 133 22.51 -18.05 0.17
N PRO A 134 21.98 -19.29 0.17
CA PRO A 134 22.84 -20.43 0.39
C PRO A 134 23.91 -20.33 -0.68
N HIS A 135 25.15 -20.08 -0.26
CA HIS A 135 26.29 -20.31 -1.14
C HIS A 135 26.09 -21.72 -1.68
N ARG A 136 25.98 -21.85 -3.01
CA ARG A 136 26.12 -23.16 -3.65
C ARG A 136 27.38 -23.76 -3.04
N MET A 137 27.23 -24.81 -2.23
CA MET A 137 28.35 -25.68 -1.92
C MET A 137 28.74 -26.25 -3.28
N LEU A 138 29.90 -25.79 -3.78
CA LEU A 138 30.58 -26.35 -4.94
C LEU A 138 30.85 -27.83 -4.70
#